data_AF-A0A9W6Z8E1-F1
#
_entry.id   AF-A0A9W6Z8E1-F1
#
_cell.length_a   1.000
_cell.length_b   1.000
_cell.length_c   1.000
_cell.angle_alpha   90.00
_cell.angle_beta   90.00
_cell.angle_gamma   90.00
#
_symmetry.space_group_name_H-M   'P 1'
#
loop_
_entity.id
_entity.type
_entity.pdbx_description
1 polymer ?
#
loop_
_entity_poly.entity_id
_entity_poly.type
_entity_poly.pdbx_seq_one_letter_code
_entity_poly.pdbx_strand_id
1 'polypeptide(L)'
;NLITSVQGVSNVYSQHVPLLAETIKGAFKGRVPPHMSTHAGGDALPQDLFVYMVGGTTYEEARMVAAFNKENEKLGLRVVLGGSTIHNSCSFLDEVRAL
;
A
#
# COMPACT_ATOMS: atom_id res chain seq x y z
N ASN A 1 -14.08 -20.21 -27.69
CA ASN A 1 -14.32 -18.77 -27.43
C ASN A 1 -13.65 -18.37 -26.12
N LEU A 2 -12.37 -17.98 -26.19
CA LEU A 2 -11.55 -17.58 -25.05
C LEU A 2 -11.84 -16.11 -24.72
N ILE A 3 -12.70 -15.86 -23.74
CA ILE A 3 -12.88 -14.54 -23.15
C ILE A 3 -12.66 -14.70 -21.65
N THR A 4 -11.41 -14.60 -21.23
CA THR A 4 -11.06 -14.18 -19.87
C THR A 4 -10.60 -12.73 -19.93
N SER A 5 -11.50 -11.84 -20.36
CA SER A 5 -11.42 -10.46 -19.93
C SER A 5 -11.72 -10.46 -18.43
N VAL A 6 -10.65 -10.44 -17.63
CA VAL A 6 -10.73 -10.40 -16.17
C VAL A 6 -11.49 -9.13 -15.79
N GLN A 7 -12.62 -9.30 -15.11
CA GLN A 7 -13.53 -8.22 -14.72
C GLN A 7 -12.75 -7.08 -14.03
N GLY A 8 -12.76 -5.89 -14.64
CA GLY A 8 -12.36 -4.64 -13.98
C GLY A 8 -10.96 -4.09 -14.30
N VAL A 9 -10.13 -4.79 -15.09
CA VAL A 9 -8.81 -4.26 -15.47
C VAL A 9 -8.82 -3.84 -16.95
N SER A 10 -8.68 -2.54 -17.20
CA SER A 10 -8.65 -2.00 -18.58
C SER A 10 -7.38 -2.38 -19.34
N ASN A 11 -6.34 -2.84 -18.63
CA ASN A 11 -5.04 -3.17 -19.19
C ASN A 11 -4.41 -4.40 -18.49
N VAL A 12 -4.07 -5.43 -19.28
CA VAL A 12 -3.39 -6.65 -18.80
C VAL A 12 -2.05 -6.35 -18.12
N TYR A 13 -1.34 -5.31 -18.57
CA TYR A 13 -0.05 -4.92 -17.99
C TYR A 13 -0.17 -4.25 -16.62
N SER A 14 -1.38 -3.94 -16.15
CA SER A 14 -1.64 -3.24 -14.89
C SER A 14 -2.54 -4.05 -13.94
N GLN A 15 -2.49 -5.38 -14.05
CA GLN A 15 -3.27 -6.28 -13.19
C GLN A 15 -2.68 -6.43 -11.78
N HIS A 16 -1.37 -6.20 -11.62
CA HIS A 16 -0.72 -6.25 -10.31
C HIS A 16 -1.26 -5.15 -9.39
N VAL A 17 -1.45 -5.50 -8.11
CA VAL A 17 -1.82 -4.57 -7.04
C VAL A 17 -0.85 -4.81 -5.88
N PRO A 18 -0.16 -3.78 -5.38
CA PRO A 18 0.73 -3.94 -4.24
C PRO A 18 -0.02 -4.45 -3.00
N LEU A 19 0.61 -5.37 -2.25
CA LEU A 19 0.08 -5.91 -0.99
C LEU A 19 -0.30 -4.81 0.01
N LEU A 20 0.41 -3.67 -0.04
CA LEU A 20 0.13 -2.50 0.79
C LEU A 20 -1.34 -2.04 0.69
N ALA A 21 -2.00 -2.21 -0.47
CA ALA A 21 -3.38 -1.82 -0.66
C ALA A 21 -4.35 -2.59 0.27
N GLU A 22 -4.14 -3.89 0.44
CA GLU A 22 -4.93 -4.71 1.35
C GLU A 22 -4.63 -4.38 2.81
N THR A 23 -3.35 -4.11 3.11
CA THR A 23 -2.90 -3.75 4.46
C THR A 23 -3.53 -2.44 4.93
N ILE A 24 -3.53 -1.39 4.09
CA ILE A 24 -4.18 -0.10 4.38
C ILE A 24 -5.69 -0.29 4.61
N LYS A 25 -6.37 -1.05 3.74
CA LYS A 25 -7.80 -1.35 3.89
C LYS A 25 -8.08 -2.12 5.18
N GLY A 26 -7.20 -3.03 5.57
CA GLY A 26 -7.26 -3.76 6.83
C GLY A 26 -7.12 -2.82 8.02
N ALA A 27 -6.15 -1.90 7.99
CA ALA A 27 -5.90 -0.92 9.04
C ALA A 27 -7.13 -0.06 9.36
N PHE A 28 -7.74 0.57 8.36
CA PHE A 28 -8.94 1.39 8.56
C PHE A 28 -10.19 0.60 8.93
N LYS A 29 -10.19 -0.73 8.78
CA LYS A 29 -11.28 -1.62 9.19
C LYS A 29 -11.02 -2.33 10.53
N GLY A 30 -9.90 -2.05 11.20
CA GLY A 30 -9.51 -2.74 12.43
C GLY A 30 -9.19 -4.22 12.22
N ARG A 31 -8.78 -4.60 10.99
CA ARG A 31 -8.46 -5.98 10.60
C ARG A 31 -6.96 -6.22 10.43
N VAL A 32 -6.13 -5.45 11.14
CA VAL A 32 -4.68 -5.68 11.15
C VAL A 32 -4.41 -6.96 11.96
N PRO A 33 -3.65 -7.93 11.42
CA PRO A 33 -3.31 -9.12 12.17
C PRO A 33 -2.65 -8.77 13.51
N PRO A 34 -2.92 -9.51 14.61
CA PRO A 34 -2.36 -9.20 15.92
C PRO A 34 -0.82 -9.14 15.95
N HIS A 35 -0.15 -9.95 15.13
CA HIS A 35 1.32 -9.93 15.01
C HIS A 35 1.86 -8.67 14.33
N MET A 36 1.00 -7.90 13.66
CA MET A 36 1.31 -6.59 13.07
C MET A 36 0.81 -5.43 13.94
N SER A 37 0.07 -5.70 15.02
CA SER A 37 -0.47 -4.66 15.92
C SER A 37 0.26 -4.65 17.26
N THR A 38 1.18 -3.69 17.44
CA THR A 38 1.75 -3.34 18.74
C THR A 38 0.93 -2.17 19.30
N HIS A 39 -0.17 -2.46 19.98
CA HIS A 39 -1.13 -1.44 20.41
C HIS A 39 -0.49 -0.40 21.35
N ALA A 40 -0.54 0.87 20.95
CA ALA A 40 -0.29 2.04 21.82
C ALA A 40 -1.51 2.98 21.93
N GLY A 41 -2.70 2.56 21.50
CA GLY A 41 -3.93 3.37 21.52
C GLY A 41 -5.19 2.50 21.42
N GLY A 42 -6.28 2.93 22.06
CA GLY A 42 -7.51 2.15 22.30
C GLY A 42 -8.33 1.79 21.05
N ASP A 43 -9.54 1.27 21.27
CA ASP A 43 -10.44 0.64 20.27
C ASP A 43 -10.91 1.52 19.08
N ALA A 44 -10.41 2.76 18.96
CA ALA A 44 -10.80 3.67 17.89
C ALA A 44 -10.05 3.35 16.58
N LEU A 45 -10.78 3.34 15.47
CA LEU A 45 -10.19 3.23 14.14
C LEU A 45 -9.37 4.48 13.79
N PRO A 46 -8.19 4.34 13.16
CA PRO A 46 -7.36 5.49 12.80
C PRO A 46 -8.03 6.36 11.72
N GLN A 47 -7.81 7.67 11.77
CA GLN A 47 -8.08 8.59 10.65
C GLN A 47 -6.83 8.84 9.80
N ASP A 48 -5.68 8.91 10.47
CA ASP A 48 -4.37 9.05 9.86
C ASP A 48 -3.56 7.77 10.01
N LEU A 49 -3.01 7.27 8.91
CA LEU A 49 -2.15 6.10 8.88
C LEU A 49 -0.78 6.48 8.31
N PHE A 50 0.27 6.32 9.12
CA PHE A 50 1.65 6.50 8.69
C PHE A 50 2.25 5.12 8.36
N VAL A 51 2.70 4.96 7.12
CA VAL A 51 3.36 3.74 6.65
C VAL A 51 4.82 4.07 6.37
N TYR A 52 5.72 3.35 7.03
CA TYR A 52 7.15 3.43 6.76
C TYR A 52 7.67 2.07 6.27
N MET A 53 8.10 2.03 5.00
CA MET A 53 8.63 0.83 4.38
C MET A 53 10.14 0.71 4.66
N VAL A 54 10.51 -0.27 5.48
CA VAL A 54 11.91 -0.63 5.72
C VAL A 54 12.46 -1.30 4.46
N GLY A 55 13.62 -0.85 3.97
CA GLY A 55 14.18 -1.29 2.67
C GLY A 55 13.59 -0.53 1.47
N GLY A 56 12.86 0.56 1.73
CA GLY A 56 12.37 1.47 0.71
C GLY A 56 10.97 1.16 0.18
N THR A 57 10.43 2.09 -0.59
CA THR A 57 9.09 2.04 -1.19
C THR A 57 9.16 2.27 -2.70
N THR A 58 8.10 2.01 -3.45
CA THR A 58 8.04 2.20 -4.90
C THR A 58 7.05 3.28 -5.32
N TYR A 59 7.20 3.78 -6.55
CA TYR A 59 6.20 4.70 -7.13
C TYR A 59 4.83 4.04 -7.35
N GLU A 60 4.78 2.72 -7.52
CA GLU A 60 3.50 2.00 -7.64
C GLU A 60 2.72 2.05 -6.33
N GLU A 61 3.39 1.82 -5.20
CA GLU A 61 2.81 1.95 -3.86
C GLU A 61 2.38 3.39 -3.58
N ALA A 62 3.21 4.37 -3.93
CA ALA A 62 2.89 5.78 -3.77
C ALA A 62 1.67 6.20 -4.60
N ARG A 63 1.54 5.70 -5.84
CA ARG A 63 0.36 5.94 -6.68
C ARG A 63 -0.90 5.35 -6.04
N MET A 64 -0.82 4.15 -5.50
CA MET A 64 -1.94 3.50 -4.82
C MET A 64 -2.37 4.29 -3.58
N VAL A 65 -1.42 4.78 -2.77
CA VAL A 65 -1.69 5.66 -1.62
C VAL A 65 -2.34 6.97 -2.03
N ALA A 66 -1.84 7.61 -3.10
CA ALA A 66 -2.43 8.85 -3.62
C ALA A 66 -3.87 8.65 -4.11
N ALA A 67 -4.15 7.52 -4.80
CA ALA A 67 -5.49 7.17 -5.23
C ALA A 67 -6.43 6.92 -4.03
N PHE A 68 -5.95 6.17 -3.03
CA PHE A 68 -6.69 5.93 -1.79
C PHE A 68 -7.05 7.24 -1.08
N ASN A 69 -6.08 8.14 -0.88
CA ASN A 69 -6.33 9.42 -0.22
C ASN A 69 -7.36 10.27 -0.96
N LYS A 70 -7.28 10.31 -2.30
CA LYS A 70 -8.25 11.03 -3.12
C LYS A 70 -9.66 10.44 -3.02
N GLU A 71 -9.78 9.11 -3.04
CA GLU A 71 -11.08 8.42 -2.92
C GLU A 71 -11.72 8.62 -1.54
N ASN A 72 -10.90 8.75 -0.49
CA ASN A 72 -11.35 8.79 0.90
C ASN A 72 -11.28 10.20 1.54
N GLU A 73 -11.00 11.23 0.76
CA GLU A 73 -10.89 12.63 1.21
C GLU A 73 -12.14 13.07 2.00
N LYS A 74 -13.33 12.74 1.50
CA LYS A 74 -14.62 13.07 2.15
C LYS A 74 -14.85 12.36 3.49
N LEU A 75 -14.15 11.25 3.72
CA LEU A 75 -14.23 10.48 4.97
C LEU A 75 -13.17 10.93 5.99
N GLY A 76 -12.28 11.87 5.60
CA GLY A 76 -11.19 12.34 6.44
C GLY A 76 -10.08 11.33 6.65
N LEU A 77 -10.03 10.25 5.85
CA LEU A 77 -8.97 9.24 5.95
C LEU A 77 -7.74 9.67 5.17
N ARG A 78 -6.56 9.56 5.78
CA ARG A 78 -5.30 9.93 5.15
C ARG A 78 -4.23 8.90 5.41
N VAL A 79 -3.44 8.61 4.39
CA VAL A 79 -2.26 7.76 4.45
C VAL A 79 -1.04 8.57 4.03
N VAL A 80 0.01 8.51 4.83
CA VAL A 80 1.33 9.04 4.48
C VAL A 80 2.28 7.85 4.32
N LEU A 81 2.86 7.71 3.13
CA LEU A 81 3.83 6.67 2.82
C LEU A 81 5.24 7.26 2.81
N GLY A 82 6.15 6.62 3.55
CA GLY A 82 7.57 6.87 3.53
C GLY A 82 8.35 5.56 3.49
N GLY A 83 9.65 5.69 3.31
CA GLY A 83 10.61 4.58 3.36
C GLY A 83 12.03 5.13 3.35
N SER A 84 13.02 4.25 3.55
CA SER A 84 14.44 4.64 3.51
C SER A 84 14.88 5.18 2.16
N THR A 85 14.32 4.62 1.08
CA THR A 85 14.63 4.96 -0.32
C THR A 85 13.35 4.84 -1.16
N ILE A 86 13.26 5.54 -2.29
CA ILE A 86 12.25 5.24 -3.32
C ILE A 86 12.91 4.42 -4.42
N HIS A 87 12.53 3.15 -4.54
CA HIS A 87 13.11 2.21 -5.47
C HIS A 87 12.39 2.16 -6.82
N ASN A 88 13.21 2.04 -7.86
CA ASN A 88 12.86 1.33 -9.08
C ASN A 88 13.54 -0.07 -9.09
N SER A 89 13.22 -0.90 -10.08
CA SER A 89 13.74 -2.28 -10.16
C SER A 89 15.27 -2.35 -10.20
N CYS A 90 15.95 -1.43 -10.89
CA CYS A 90 17.42 -1.41 -10.93
C CYS A 90 17.99 -1.14 -9.54
N SER A 91 17.55 -0.05 -8.89
CA SER A 91 18.03 0.32 -7.56
C SER A 91 17.74 -0.74 -6.50
N PHE A 92 16.58 -1.41 -6.58
CA PHE A 92 16.22 -2.49 -5.67
C PHE A 92 17.14 -3.71 -5.86
N LEU A 93 17.35 -4.13 -7.12
CA LEU A 93 18.23 -5.27 -7.41
C LEU A 93 19.69 -4.97 -7.03
N ASP A 94 20.14 -3.74 -7.20
CA ASP A 94 21.50 -3.34 -6.81
C ASP A 94 21.67 -3.34 -5.28
N GLU A 95 20.68 -2.86 -4.53
CA GLU A 95 20.67 -2.95 -3.06
C GLU A 95 20.69 -4.41 -2.60
N VAL A 96 19.83 -5.27 -3.16
CA VAL A 96 19.77 -6.70 -2.82
C VAL A 96 21.08 -7.43 -3.14
N ARG A 97 21.77 -7.06 -4.23
CA ARG A 97 23.09 -7.64 -4.58
C ARG A 97 24.22 -7.19 -3.66
N ALA A 98 24.05 -6.06 -2.98
CA ALA A 98 25.04 -5.51 -2.05
C ALA A 98 24.92 -6.09 -0.63
N LEU A 99 23.88 -6.89 -0.36
CA LEU A 99 23.70 -7.68 0.86
C LEU A 99 24.55 -8.96 0.83
#